data_AF-A0A7C1U692-F1
#
_entry.id   AF-A0A7C1U692-F1
#
_cell.length_a   1.000
_cell.length_b   1.000
_cell.length_c   1.000
_cell.angle_alpha   90.00
_cell.angle_beta   90.00
_cell.angle_gamma   90.00
#
_symmetry.space_group_name_H-M   'P 1'
#
loop_
_entity.id
_entity.type
_entity.pdbx_description
1 polymer ?
#
loop_
_entity_poly.entity_id
_entity_poly.type
_entity_poly.pdbx_seq_one_letter_code
_entity_poly.pdbx_strand_id
1 'polypeptide(L)'
;MVTNLFRHGLWLMAWLCYQTAWADTRILAWVPVEQAQTPTVARALLHIRLAEAKRAAEARLCNGHWVLAGQTNDMQPPRRSTAPEPLGRFPAWHFVIRWQPRTGGCGLDVSSSDYQRALARHLPDWMILQQPARLAVADLASH
;
A
#
# COMPACT_ATOMS: atom_id res chain seq x y z
N MET A 1 -3.46 17.40 49.98
CA MET A 1 -3.53 16.08 49.30
C MET A 1 -5.02 15.77 49.17
N VAL A 2 -5.66 15.70 48.01
CA VAL A 2 -5.29 15.11 46.72
C VAL A 2 -6.05 15.88 45.62
N THR A 3 -5.35 16.59 44.75
CA THR A 3 -5.89 17.13 43.48
C THR A 3 -5.24 16.32 42.38
N ASN A 4 -5.93 15.27 41.91
CA ASN A 4 -5.36 14.30 40.98
C ASN A 4 -6.30 14.02 39.81
N LEU A 5 -5.71 14.09 38.61
CA LEU A 5 -5.90 13.14 37.52
C LEU A 5 -7.27 13.07 36.83
N PHE A 6 -7.81 14.17 36.28
CA PHE A 6 -8.91 14.05 35.31
C PHE A 6 -8.77 14.88 34.02
N ARG A 7 -7.58 15.42 33.74
CA ARG A 7 -7.36 16.25 32.55
C ARG A 7 -6.43 15.65 31.48
N HIS A 8 -5.83 14.49 31.73
CA HIS A 8 -4.90 13.83 30.81
C HIS A 8 -5.47 12.61 30.07
N GLY A 9 -6.65 12.09 30.46
CA GLY A 9 -7.21 10.87 29.84
C GLY A 9 -7.75 11.05 28.41
N LEU A 10 -8.30 12.23 28.07
CA LEU A 10 -8.90 12.46 26.76
C LEU A 10 -7.88 12.60 25.62
N TRP A 11 -6.64 13.00 25.91
CA TRP A 11 -5.61 13.15 24.87
C TRP A 11 -5.01 11.81 24.43
N LEU A 12 -4.91 10.83 25.34
CA LEU A 12 -4.40 9.50 24.99
C LEU A 12 -5.38 8.70 24.14
N MET A 13 -6.70 8.81 24.39
CA MET A 13 -7.71 8.13 23.57
C MET A 13 -7.81 8.73 22.17
N ALA A 14 -7.64 10.04 21.99
CA ALA A 14 -7.56 10.64 20.65
C ALA A 14 -6.26 10.25 19.92
N TRP A 15 -5.14 10.07 20.63
CA TRP A 15 -3.87 9.63 20.04
C TRP A 15 -3.90 8.13 19.64
N LEU A 16 -4.54 7.28 20.44
CA LEU A 16 -4.80 5.88 20.12
C LEU A 16 -5.86 5.71 19.02
N CYS A 17 -6.85 6.60 18.94
CA CYS A 17 -7.85 6.61 17.87
C CYS A 17 -7.28 7.16 16.54
N TYR A 18 -6.31 8.10 16.60
CA TYR A 18 -5.61 8.59 15.40
C TYR A 18 -4.60 7.59 14.84
N GLN A 19 -4.05 6.70 15.68
CA GLN A 19 -3.14 5.64 15.25
C GLN A 19 -3.83 4.36 14.80
N THR A 20 -5.14 4.22 15.04
CA THR A 20 -5.89 3.04 14.60
C THR A 20 -6.45 3.26 13.18
N ALA A 21 -5.90 2.48 12.25
CA ALA A 21 -6.48 2.14 10.95
C ALA A 21 -6.23 3.05 9.72
N TRP A 22 -5.01 3.55 9.54
CA TRP A 22 -4.46 3.58 8.16
C TRP A 22 -3.70 2.29 7.96
N ALA A 23 -4.40 1.28 7.48
CA ALA A 23 -3.85 0.02 7.07
C ALA A 23 -2.74 0.27 6.02
N ASP A 24 -1.47 0.28 6.45
CA ASP A 24 -0.31 0.46 5.58
C ASP A 24 -0.38 -0.58 4.44
N THR A 25 -0.68 -0.12 3.24
CA THR A 25 -0.74 -0.99 2.07
C THR A 25 0.69 -1.27 1.65
N ARG A 26 1.02 -2.55 1.44
CA ARG A 26 2.36 -2.94 0.98
C ARG A 26 2.28 -3.33 -0.48
N ILE A 27 3.30 -2.92 -1.23
CA ILE A 27 3.52 -3.36 -2.60
C ILE A 27 4.80 -4.16 -2.59
N LEU A 28 4.68 -5.42 -2.98
CA LEU A 28 5.80 -6.32 -3.21
C LEU A 28 6.06 -6.36 -4.71
N ALA A 29 7.32 -6.20 -5.12
CA ALA A 29 7.66 -6.22 -6.54
C ALA A 29 8.92 -7.05 -6.77
N TRP A 30 8.89 -7.90 -7.80
CA TRP A 30 10.02 -8.67 -8.29
C TRP A 30 10.34 -8.24 -9.71
N VAL A 31 11.00 -7.10 -9.88
CA VAL A 31 11.29 -6.55 -11.21
C VAL A 31 12.26 -7.48 -11.95
N PRO A 32 11.91 -8.03 -13.13
CA PRO A 32 12.78 -8.96 -13.85
C PRO A 32 14.13 -8.32 -14.20
N VAL A 33 15.23 -9.01 -13.96
CA VAL A 33 16.58 -8.49 -14.27
C VAL A 33 16.78 -8.25 -15.77
N GLU A 34 16.04 -8.99 -16.61
CA GLU A 34 16.01 -8.84 -18.07
C GLU A 34 15.44 -7.47 -18.49
N GLN A 35 14.49 -6.93 -17.72
CA GLN A 35 13.90 -5.62 -17.96
C GLN A 35 14.68 -4.49 -17.28
N ALA A 36 15.46 -4.81 -16.25
CA ALA A 36 16.23 -3.84 -15.48
C ALA A 36 17.55 -4.42 -14.97
N GLN A 37 18.63 -4.15 -15.70
CA GLN A 37 19.96 -4.70 -15.39
C GLN A 37 20.55 -4.15 -14.08
N THR A 38 20.14 -2.95 -13.66
CA THR A 38 20.65 -2.27 -12.45
C THR A 38 19.52 -2.01 -11.45
N PRO A 39 19.83 -1.93 -10.14
CA PRO A 39 18.81 -1.66 -9.12
C PRO A 39 18.16 -0.29 -9.29
N THR A 40 18.88 0.70 -9.82
CA THR A 40 18.36 2.05 -10.10
C THR A 40 17.33 2.02 -11.23
N VAL A 41 17.61 1.30 -12.32
CA VAL A 41 16.66 1.12 -13.42
C VAL A 41 15.44 0.34 -12.94
N ALA A 42 15.63 -0.69 -12.12
CA ALA A 42 14.54 -1.48 -11.57
C ALA A 42 13.61 -0.64 -10.68
N ARG A 43 14.19 0.23 -9.85
CA ARG A 43 13.44 1.19 -9.02
C ARG A 43 12.63 2.16 -9.88
N ALA A 44 13.25 2.74 -10.91
CA ALA A 44 12.55 3.65 -11.82
C ALA A 44 11.38 2.94 -12.51
N LEU A 45 11.62 1.74 -13.05
CA LEU A 45 10.59 0.93 -13.73
C LEU A 45 9.43 0.61 -12.79
N LEU A 46 9.73 0.23 -11.54
CA LEU A 46 8.73 0.02 -10.50
C LEU A 46 7.83 1.25 -10.34
N HIS A 47 8.42 2.43 -10.10
CA HIS A 47 7.64 3.63 -9.84
C HIS A 47 6.81 4.07 -11.06
N ILE A 48 7.36 3.91 -12.27
CA ILE A 48 6.63 4.18 -13.53
C ILE A 48 5.40 3.28 -13.62
N ARG A 49 5.57 1.95 -13.47
CA ARG A 49 4.45 0.99 -13.56
C ARG A 49 3.43 1.19 -12.47
N LEU A 50 3.88 1.49 -11.25
CA LEU A 50 2.97 1.83 -10.16
C LEU A 50 2.17 3.10 -10.47
N ALA A 51 2.80 4.15 -11.00
CA ALA A 51 2.12 5.38 -11.37
C ALA A 51 1.15 5.18 -12.54
N GLU A 52 1.47 4.32 -13.51
CA GLU A 52 0.56 3.92 -14.59
C GLU A 52 -0.66 3.17 -14.04
N ALA A 53 -0.45 2.17 -13.18
CA ALA A 53 -1.52 1.40 -12.58
C ALA A 53 -2.46 2.27 -11.73
N LYS A 54 -1.88 3.22 -10.96
CA LYS A 54 -2.64 4.22 -10.21
C LYS A 54 -3.52 5.08 -11.11
N ARG A 55 -2.97 5.62 -12.20
CA ARG A 55 -3.71 6.42 -13.19
C ARG A 55 -4.82 5.63 -13.87
N ALA A 56 -4.58 4.36 -14.21
CA ALA A 56 -5.60 3.51 -14.83
C ALA A 56 -6.77 3.20 -13.85
N ALA A 57 -6.44 2.86 -12.61
CA ALA A 57 -7.44 2.64 -11.56
C ALA A 57 -8.25 3.91 -11.26
N GLU A 58 -7.60 5.06 -11.29
CA GLU A 58 -8.20 6.38 -11.08
C GLU A 58 -9.14 6.76 -12.22
N ALA A 59 -8.69 6.69 -13.48
CA ALA A 59 -9.53 6.92 -14.65
C ALA A 59 -10.80 6.05 -14.63
N ARG A 60 -10.68 4.80 -14.15
CA ARG A 60 -11.80 3.87 -14.04
C ARG A 60 -12.82 4.24 -12.95
N LEU A 61 -12.36 4.76 -11.81
CA LEU A 61 -13.22 4.95 -10.63
C LEU A 61 -13.67 6.41 -10.45
N CYS A 62 -12.88 7.35 -10.97
CA CYS A 62 -12.99 8.78 -10.67
C CYS A 62 -13.06 9.64 -11.93
N ASN A 63 -13.13 9.03 -13.12
CA ASN A 63 -13.16 9.71 -14.42
C ASN A 63 -12.01 10.70 -14.65
N GLY A 64 -10.83 10.49 -14.06
CA GLY A 64 -9.68 11.39 -14.22
C GLY A 64 -9.68 12.60 -13.29
N HIS A 65 -10.69 12.76 -12.42
CA HIS A 65 -10.82 13.90 -11.52
C HIS A 65 -10.07 13.77 -10.20
N TRP A 66 -9.46 12.61 -9.94
CA TRP A 66 -8.84 12.35 -8.66
C TRP A 66 -7.31 12.37 -8.75
N VAL A 67 -6.66 13.15 -7.88
CA VAL A 67 -5.21 13.14 -7.74
C VAL A 67 -4.84 12.22 -6.59
N LEU A 68 -4.32 11.05 -6.94
CA LEU A 68 -3.74 10.12 -5.98
C LEU A 68 -2.50 10.67 -5.32
N ALA A 69 -2.72 11.37 -4.20
CA ALA A 69 -1.69 11.74 -3.26
C ALA A 69 -1.36 10.58 -2.32
N GLY A 70 -0.11 10.52 -1.88
CA GLY A 70 0.34 9.50 -0.94
C GLY A 70 1.81 9.21 -1.17
N GLN A 71 2.57 9.25 -0.09
CA GLN A 71 3.99 8.95 -0.15
C GLN A 71 4.19 7.44 -0.32
N THR A 72 5.10 7.07 -1.21
CA THR A 72 5.64 5.72 -1.30
C THR A 72 7.00 5.74 -0.63
N ASN A 73 7.19 4.91 0.38
CA ASN A 73 8.45 4.78 1.08
C ASN A 73 8.98 3.38 0.89
N ASP A 74 10.20 3.28 0.36
CA ASP A 74 10.90 2.01 0.29
C ASP A 74 11.23 1.56 1.69
N MET A 75 10.78 0.36 2.05
CA MET A 75 11.04 -0.19 3.37
C MET A 75 12.46 -0.76 3.48
N GLN A 76 13.08 -1.12 2.34
CA GLN A 76 14.38 -1.78 2.28
C GLN A 76 15.13 -1.40 0.98
N PRO A 77 16.47 -1.44 0.97
CA PRO A 77 17.25 -1.36 -0.25
C PRO A 77 16.90 -2.50 -1.23
N PRO A 78 17.06 -2.28 -2.55
CA PRO A 78 16.80 -3.31 -3.55
C PRO A 78 17.71 -4.51 -3.34
N ARG A 79 17.13 -5.70 -3.37
CA ARG A 79 17.87 -6.96 -3.22
C ARG A 79 17.69 -7.82 -4.45
N ARG A 80 18.76 -8.43 -4.95
CA ARG A 80 18.60 -9.52 -5.92
C ARG A 80 17.91 -10.70 -5.22
N SER A 81 16.96 -11.30 -5.91
CA SER A 81 16.18 -12.44 -5.43
C SER A 81 15.64 -13.22 -6.62
N THR A 82 14.99 -14.34 -6.34
CA THR A 82 14.19 -15.07 -7.32
C THR A 82 12.73 -14.80 -7.02
N ALA A 83 11.93 -14.50 -8.05
CA ALA A 83 10.50 -14.34 -7.91
C ALA A 83 9.87 -15.61 -7.29
N PRO A 84 8.82 -15.50 -6.47
CA PRO A 84 8.17 -16.67 -5.90
C PRO A 84 7.52 -17.51 -7.01
N GLU A 85 7.23 -18.77 -6.70
CA GLU A 85 6.66 -19.73 -7.66
C GLU A 85 5.38 -19.27 -8.37
N PRO A 86 4.41 -18.62 -7.70
CA PRO A 86 3.22 -18.10 -8.36
C PRO A 86 3.51 -17.06 -9.46
N LEU A 87 4.71 -16.48 -9.48
CA LEU A 87 5.18 -15.52 -10.47
C LEU A 87 6.14 -16.14 -11.50
N GLY A 88 6.46 -17.43 -11.41
CA GLY A 88 7.27 -18.15 -12.41
C GLY A 88 8.77 -18.27 -12.13
N ARG A 89 9.24 -18.02 -10.89
CA ARG A 89 10.63 -18.31 -10.45
C ARG A 89 11.77 -17.67 -11.28
N PHE A 90 11.57 -16.46 -11.80
CA PHE A 90 12.60 -15.75 -12.58
C PHE A 90 13.56 -14.90 -11.70
N PRO A 91 14.79 -14.62 -12.17
CA PRO A 91 15.71 -13.73 -11.46
C PRO A 91 15.22 -12.28 -11.46
N ALA A 92 15.23 -11.63 -10.29
CA ALA A 92 14.60 -10.33 -10.10
C ALA A 92 15.31 -9.42 -9.10
N TRP A 93 14.98 -8.13 -9.16
CA TRP A 93 15.17 -7.17 -8.08
C TRP A 93 13.91 -7.13 -7.21
N HIS A 94 14.04 -7.47 -5.94
CA HIS A 94 12.96 -7.47 -4.98
C HIS A 94 12.88 -6.13 -4.24
N PHE A 95 11.65 -5.59 -4.17
CA PHE A 95 11.31 -4.35 -3.47
C PHE A 95 10.11 -4.58 -2.55
N VAL A 96 10.13 -3.91 -1.40
CA VAL A 96 9.00 -3.81 -0.47
C VAL A 96 8.74 -2.34 -0.24
N ILE A 97 7.57 -1.88 -0.67
CA ILE A 97 7.18 -0.48 -0.60
C ILE A 97 5.99 -0.34 0.32
N ARG A 98 6.12 0.56 1.29
CA ARG A 98 5.00 1.05 2.07
C ARG A 98 4.31 2.16 1.30
N TRP A 99 3.00 2.07 1.23
CA TRP A 99 2.20 3.10 0.61
C TRP A 99 0.97 3.43 1.46
N GLN A 100 0.78 4.72 1.69
CA GLN A 100 -0.34 5.29 2.42
C GLN A 100 -1.21 6.07 1.44
N PRO A 101 -2.29 5.48 0.91
CA PRO A 101 -3.16 6.17 -0.03
C PRO A 101 -3.92 7.29 0.67
N ARG A 102 -4.04 8.46 0.03
CA ARG A 102 -4.94 9.53 0.46
C ARG A 102 -6.13 9.61 -0.49
N THR A 103 -7.32 9.29 0.01
CA THR A 103 -8.58 9.26 -0.75
C THR A 103 -9.28 10.61 -0.83
N GLY A 104 -8.55 11.69 -1.10
CA GLY A 104 -9.15 13.02 -1.26
C GLY A 104 -9.56 13.28 -2.70
N GLY A 105 -10.86 13.43 -3.00
CA GLY A 105 -11.35 14.01 -4.26
C GLY A 105 -12.15 13.11 -5.22
N CYS A 106 -12.40 11.84 -4.88
CA CYS A 106 -13.16 10.91 -5.73
C CYS A 106 -14.56 10.61 -5.18
N GLY A 107 -15.43 11.62 -5.11
CA GLY A 107 -16.80 11.48 -4.57
C GLY A 107 -16.85 10.88 -3.15
N LEU A 108 -18.05 10.58 -2.64
CA LEU A 108 -18.21 9.83 -1.37
C LEU A 108 -18.33 8.32 -1.59
N ASP A 109 -18.48 7.87 -2.84
CA ASP A 109 -18.92 6.52 -3.17
C ASP A 109 -17.77 5.52 -3.43
N VAL A 110 -16.53 5.99 -3.58
CA VAL A 110 -15.38 5.11 -3.84
C VAL A 110 -14.66 4.76 -2.55
N SER A 111 -14.80 3.50 -2.13
CA SER A 111 -14.10 3.00 -0.95
C SER A 111 -12.62 2.71 -1.25
N SER A 112 -11.75 2.78 -0.22
CA SER A 112 -10.35 2.37 -0.32
C SER A 112 -10.18 0.93 -0.84
N SER A 113 -11.13 0.04 -0.53
CA SER A 113 -11.10 -1.35 -0.99
C SER A 113 -11.39 -1.47 -2.49
N ASP A 114 -12.32 -0.67 -3.02
CA ASP A 114 -12.63 -0.69 -4.45
C ASP A 114 -11.47 -0.16 -5.27
N TYR A 115 -10.82 0.88 -4.74
CA TYR A 115 -9.63 1.42 -5.33
C TYR A 115 -8.45 0.43 -5.33
N GLN A 116 -8.16 -0.22 -4.20
CA GLN A 116 -7.12 -1.25 -4.14
C GLN A 116 -7.39 -2.41 -5.12
N ARG A 117 -8.66 -2.83 -5.25
CA ARG A 117 -9.08 -3.86 -6.22
C ARG A 117 -8.90 -3.40 -7.66
N ALA A 118 -9.23 -2.14 -7.97
CA ALA A 118 -8.97 -1.56 -9.28
C ALA A 118 -7.47 -1.48 -9.57
N LEU A 119 -6.66 -1.01 -8.63
CA LEU A 119 -5.21 -0.94 -8.74
C LEU A 119 -4.59 -2.32 -9.02
N ALA A 120 -4.96 -3.34 -8.24
CA ALA A 120 -4.42 -4.69 -8.38
C ALA A 120 -4.64 -5.28 -9.79
N ARG A 121 -5.72 -4.88 -10.48
CA ARG A 121 -6.00 -5.32 -11.86
C ARG A 121 -5.11 -4.65 -12.93
N HIS A 122 -4.45 -3.55 -12.59
CA HIS A 122 -3.57 -2.81 -13.49
C HIS A 122 -2.09 -2.94 -13.13
N LEU A 123 -1.77 -3.63 -12.03
CA LEU A 123 -0.40 -3.96 -11.71
C LEU A 123 0.14 -5.00 -12.71
N PRO A 124 1.42 -4.90 -13.07
CA PRO A 124 2.08 -5.98 -13.80
C PRO A 124 2.11 -7.25 -12.95
N ASP A 125 2.20 -8.39 -13.61
CA ASP A 125 2.27 -9.72 -13.00
C ASP A 125 3.37 -9.86 -11.94
N TRP A 126 4.50 -9.17 -12.12
CA TRP A 126 5.60 -9.16 -11.15
C TRP A 126 5.38 -8.23 -9.93
N MET A 127 4.21 -7.62 -9.77
CA MET A 127 3.82 -6.80 -8.61
C MET A 127 2.60 -7.37 -7.89
N ILE A 128 2.68 -7.38 -6.57
CA ILE A 128 1.59 -7.84 -5.71
C ILE A 128 1.22 -6.73 -4.72
N LEU A 129 -0.08 -6.42 -4.67
CA LEU A 129 -0.64 -5.57 -3.63
C LEU A 129 -0.97 -6.43 -2.41
N GLN A 130 -0.22 -6.25 -1.32
CA GLN A 130 -0.49 -6.89 -0.05
C GLN A 130 -1.32 -5.95 0.82
N GLN A 131 -2.57 -6.32 1.04
CA GLN A 131 -3.42 -5.68 2.04
C GLN A 131 -2.97 -6.15 3.44
N PRO A 132 -2.97 -5.27 4.46
CA PRO A 132 -2.87 -5.75 5.82
C PRO A 132 -4.08 -6.64 6.09
N ALA A 133 -3.82 -7.81 6.68
CA ALA A 133 -4.89 -8.69 7.13
C ALA A 133 -5.81 -7.87 8.04
N ARG A 134 -7.09 -7.72 7.65
CA ARG A 134 -8.09 -7.26 8.61
C ARG A 134 -8.18 -8.39 9.63
N LEU A 135 -7.58 -8.19 10.80
CA LEU A 135 -7.92 -9.01 11.96
C LEU A 135 -9.41 -8.79 12.19
N ALA A 136 -10.22 -9.77 11.80
CA ALA A 136 -11.63 -9.76 12.14
C ALA A 136 -11.71 -9.87 13.66
N VAL A 137 -12.05 -8.77 14.32
CA VAL A 137 -12.29 -8.74 15.78
C VAL A 137 -13.43 -9.68 16.20
N ALA A 138 -14.14 -10.28 15.23
CA ALA A 138 -15.15 -11.31 15.45
C ALA A 138 -14.60 -12.62 16.06
N ASP A 139 -13.31 -12.95 15.92
CA ASP A 139 -12.73 -14.17 16.52
C ASP A 139 -12.20 -13.99 17.94
N LEU A 140 -12.19 -12.76 18.48
CA LEU A 140 -11.75 -12.50 19.86
C LEU A 140 -12.89 -12.45 20.89
N ALA A 141 -14.13 -12.76 20.47
CA ALA A 141 -15.30 -12.82 21.35
C ALA A 141 -15.72 -14.26 21.72
N SER A 142 -14.93 -15.28 21.36
CA SER A 142 -15.28 -16.71 21.55
C SER A 142 -14.40 -17.46 22.56
N HIS A 143 -13.60 -16.77 23.38
CA HIS A 143 -12.83 -17.39 24.47
C HIS A 143 -12.99 -16.64 25.79
#